data_AF-A0AA37AFH1-F1
#
_entry.id   AF-A0AA37AFH1-F1
#
_cell.length_a   1.000
_cell.length_b   1.000
_cell.length_c   1.000
_cell.angle_alpha   90.00
_cell.angle_beta   90.00
_cell.angle_gamma   90.00
#
_symmetry.space_group_name_H-M   'P 1'
#
loop_
_entity.id
_entity.type
_entity.pdbx_description
1 polymer ?
#
loop_
_entity_poly.entity_id
_entity_poly.type
_entity_poly.pdbx_seq_one_letter_code
_entity_poly.pdbx_strand_id
1 'polypeptide(L)'
;MQWWTVLYTGRDAEQDEEGSFIWKLRDELSSVLDKADLSGIELYVNTASGEADRRYWWLNANPKIWSFSDIAVGEVQSYTLYNENGNKRRIFQNFLDAKAGDMIIGYESNPVKQIVAIGRISAEQDGEKLFFEKVEGLLHLSTMRH
;
A
#
# COMPACT_ATOMS: atom_id res chain seq x y z
N MET A 1 -16.58 28.67 8.75
CA MET A 1 -16.12 27.40 9.35
C MET A 1 -17.00 26.31 8.79
N GLN A 2 -16.46 25.46 7.92
CA GLN A 2 -17.20 24.37 7.29
C GLN A 2 -16.90 23.12 8.10
N TRP A 3 -17.86 22.70 8.95
CA TRP A 3 -17.74 21.50 9.77
C TRP A 3 -18.08 20.31 8.88
N TRP A 4 -17.15 19.37 8.73
CA TRP A 4 -17.42 18.10 8.06
C TRP A 4 -18.35 17.26 8.95
N THR A 5 -19.46 16.76 8.40
CA THR A 5 -20.34 15.84 9.13
C THR A 5 -19.58 14.53 9.34
N VAL A 6 -19.21 14.24 10.59
CA VAL A 6 -18.63 12.93 10.93
C VAL A 6 -19.73 11.87 10.74
N LEU A 7 -19.58 11.06 9.68
CA LEU A 7 -20.61 10.11 9.21
C LEU A 7 -20.84 8.94 10.20
N TYR A 8 -19.81 8.60 10.97
CA TYR A 8 -19.81 7.45 11.87
C TYR A 8 -19.72 7.88 13.33
N THR A 9 -20.32 7.08 14.20
CA THR A 9 -20.09 7.08 15.64
C THR A 9 -19.23 5.87 15.99
N GLY A 10 -18.36 6.01 16.98
CA GLY A 10 -17.39 4.98 17.34
C GLY A 10 -17.40 4.66 18.82
N ARG A 11 -17.14 3.39 19.17
CA ARG A 11 -16.83 2.96 20.54
C ARG A 11 -15.76 1.86 20.52
N ASP A 12 -15.05 1.70 21.62
CA ASP A 12 -14.17 0.54 21.79
C ASP A 12 -14.98 -0.76 21.70
N ALA A 13 -14.36 -1.79 21.13
CA ALA A 13 -14.95 -3.12 21.02
C ALA A 13 -14.95 -3.84 22.38
N GLU A 14 -16.00 -4.59 22.68
CA GLU A 14 -16.07 -5.46 23.85
C GLU A 14 -15.28 -6.76 23.63
N GLN A 15 -15.04 -7.54 24.70
CA GLN A 15 -14.17 -8.74 24.64
C GLN A 15 -14.65 -9.84 23.68
N ASP A 16 -15.94 -9.84 23.35
CA ASP A 16 -16.61 -10.79 22.47
C ASP A 16 -16.86 -10.24 21.04
N GLU A 17 -16.45 -9.00 20.77
CA GLU A 17 -16.59 -8.38 19.45
C GLU A 17 -15.29 -8.44 18.65
N GLU A 18 -15.40 -8.64 17.33
CA GLU A 18 -14.25 -8.75 16.45
C GLU A 18 -13.66 -7.38 16.13
N GLY A 19 -12.39 -7.18 16.52
CA GLY A 19 -11.64 -5.95 16.28
C GLY A 19 -11.35 -5.16 17.55
N SER A 20 -10.77 -3.96 17.40
CA SER A 20 -10.43 -3.09 18.54
C SER A 20 -11.39 -1.92 18.71
N PHE A 21 -12.15 -1.57 17.66
CA PHE A 21 -13.02 -0.41 17.66
C PHE A 21 -14.18 -0.62 16.69
N ILE A 22 -15.40 -0.33 17.15
CA ILE A 22 -16.63 -0.51 16.39
C ILE A 22 -17.07 0.82 15.83
N TRP A 23 -17.22 0.88 14.50
CA TRP A 23 -17.74 2.03 13.78
C TRP A 23 -19.19 1.75 13.37
N LYS A 24 -20.13 2.60 13.80
CA LYS A 24 -21.53 2.54 13.41
C LYS A 24 -21.90 3.79 12.63
N LEU A 25 -22.55 3.64 11.48
CA LEU A 25 -23.14 4.77 10.76
C LEU A 25 -24.24 5.42 11.62
N ARG A 26 -24.33 6.75 11.61
CA ARG A 26 -25.40 7.45 12.34
C ARG A 26 -26.78 7.02 11.83
N ASP A 27 -27.71 6.83 12.75
CA ASP A 27 -29.07 6.33 12.42
C ASP A 27 -29.79 7.25 11.40
N GLU A 28 -29.57 8.56 11.52
CA GLU A 28 -30.07 9.58 10.58
C GLU A 28 -29.57 9.35 9.15
N LEU A 29 -28.29 8.98 8.99
CA LEU A 29 -27.67 8.73 7.69
C LEU A 29 -28.07 7.36 7.16
N SER A 30 -28.17 6.34 8.02
CA SER A 30 -28.65 5.00 7.65
C SER A 30 -30.05 5.09 7.05
N SER A 31 -30.95 5.83 7.70
CA SER A 31 -32.33 6.02 7.25
C SER A 31 -32.45 6.79 5.93
N VAL A 32 -31.43 7.61 5.61
CA VAL A 32 -31.37 8.36 4.33
C VAL A 32 -30.80 7.48 3.23
N LEU A 33 -29.83 6.62 3.54
CA LEU A 33 -29.25 5.66 2.58
C LEU A 33 -30.30 4.68 2.05
N ASP A 34 -31.26 4.25 2.87
CA ASP A 34 -32.37 3.39 2.42
C ASP A 34 -33.26 4.05 1.36
N LYS A 35 -33.23 5.38 1.24
CA LYS A 35 -34.02 6.17 0.29
C LYS A 35 -33.23 6.55 -0.97
N ALA A 36 -31.93 6.26 -1.01
CA ALA A 36 -31.08 6.53 -2.14
C ALA A 36 -30.98 5.26 -3.01
N ASP A 37 -31.26 5.39 -4.31
CA ASP A 37 -30.97 4.31 -5.25
C ASP A 37 -29.48 4.28 -5.55
N LEU A 38 -28.78 3.30 -4.98
CA LEU A 38 -27.35 3.07 -5.17
C LEU A 38 -27.08 1.89 -6.14
N SER A 39 -28.12 1.33 -6.76
CA SER A 39 -27.99 0.13 -7.61
C SER A 39 -27.10 0.33 -8.85
N GLY A 40 -26.96 1.58 -9.31
CA GLY A 40 -26.08 1.95 -10.41
C GLY A 40 -24.62 2.17 -10.02
N ILE A 41 -24.27 2.05 -8.73
CA ILE A 41 -22.91 2.22 -8.24
C ILE A 41 -22.26 0.84 -8.14
N GLU A 42 -21.19 0.62 -8.90
CA GLU A 42 -20.38 -0.58 -8.73
C GLU A 42 -19.74 -0.58 -7.33
N LEU A 43 -20.12 -1.56 -6.49
CA LEU A 43 -19.61 -1.73 -5.12
C LEU A 43 -18.09 -1.95 -5.08
N TYR A 44 -17.53 -2.49 -6.16
CA TYR A 44 -16.12 -2.70 -6.38
C TYR A 44 -15.78 -2.24 -7.79
N VAL A 45 -14.59 -1.69 -7.99
CA VAL A 45 -14.07 -1.47 -9.33
C VAL A 45 -13.99 -2.83 -10.02
N ASN A 46 -14.65 -3.00 -11.17
CA ASN A 46 -14.44 -4.16 -12.04
C ASN A 46 -12.96 -4.17 -12.47
N THR A 47 -12.13 -4.90 -11.74
CA THR A 47 -10.74 -5.13 -12.11
C THR A 47 -10.75 -5.88 -13.44
N ALA A 48 -10.12 -5.31 -14.47
CA ALA A 48 -10.01 -5.97 -15.75
C ALA A 48 -9.42 -7.38 -15.54
N SER A 49 -9.92 -8.38 -16.24
CA SER A 49 -9.48 -9.77 -16.12
C SER A 49 -7.95 -9.86 -16.31
N GLY A 50 -7.22 -9.94 -15.19
CA GLY A 50 -5.77 -9.77 -15.10
C GLY A 50 -5.31 -9.01 -13.84
N GLU A 51 -6.17 -8.18 -13.24
CA GLU A 51 -5.89 -7.46 -11.99
C GLU A 51 -6.44 -8.15 -10.72
N ALA A 52 -7.34 -9.12 -10.87
CA ALA A 52 -7.97 -9.80 -9.72
C ALA A 52 -7.02 -10.66 -8.87
N ASP A 53 -5.85 -11.08 -9.40
CA ASP A 53 -4.84 -11.86 -8.66
C ASP A 53 -3.58 -11.03 -8.32
N ARG A 54 -3.62 -9.72 -8.59
CA ARG A 54 -2.49 -8.82 -8.33
C ARG A 54 -2.40 -8.53 -6.83
N ARG A 55 -1.31 -8.97 -6.19
CA ARG A 55 -1.05 -8.67 -4.78
C ARG A 55 -0.33 -7.34 -4.60
N TYR A 56 -0.41 -6.83 -3.38
CA TYR A 56 0.26 -5.61 -2.96
C TYR A 56 1.22 -5.91 -1.82
N TRP A 57 2.43 -5.38 -1.94
CA TRP A 57 3.52 -5.62 -1.01
C TRP A 57 4.03 -4.31 -0.43
N TRP A 58 4.40 -4.32 0.84
CA TRP A 58 5.04 -3.17 1.50
C TRP A 58 6.55 -3.36 1.53
N LEU A 59 7.30 -2.45 0.90
CA LEU A 59 8.76 -2.49 0.90
C LEU A 59 9.33 -1.30 1.68
N ASN A 60 10.01 -1.60 2.78
CA ASN A 60 10.65 -0.60 3.63
C ASN A 60 12.07 -0.27 3.15
N ALA A 61 12.29 0.98 2.78
CA ALA A 61 13.60 1.57 2.54
C ALA A 61 14.09 2.32 3.78
N ASN A 62 15.38 2.20 4.07
CA ASN A 62 16.03 3.09 5.05
C ASN A 62 16.91 4.05 4.23
N PRO A 63 16.52 5.32 4.06
CA PRO A 63 17.22 6.27 3.19
C PRO A 63 18.67 6.53 3.59
N LYS A 64 19.12 6.09 4.78
CA LYS A 64 20.54 6.08 5.15
C LYS A 64 21.36 4.99 4.47
N ILE A 65 20.71 3.98 3.89
CA ILE A 65 21.31 2.82 3.22
C ILE A 65 20.90 2.81 1.74
N TRP A 66 19.61 2.99 1.47
CA TRP A 66 19.05 3.05 0.12
C TRP A 66 17.70 3.77 0.13
N SER A 67 17.36 4.43 -0.97
CA SER A 67 16.21 5.33 -1.09
C SER A 67 15.47 5.08 -2.39
N PHE A 68 14.14 5.15 -2.36
CA PHE A 68 13.35 5.10 -3.61
C PHE A 68 13.47 6.39 -4.39
N SER A 69 13.79 7.50 -3.73
CA SER A 69 13.98 8.81 -4.35
C SER A 69 15.16 8.82 -5.32
N ASP A 70 16.16 7.97 -5.08
CA ASP A 70 17.38 7.87 -5.91
C ASP A 70 17.18 6.98 -7.15
N ILE A 71 16.08 6.23 -7.22
CA ILE A 71 15.74 5.33 -8.33
C ILE A 71 14.91 6.11 -9.36
N ALA A 72 15.27 6.06 -10.64
CA ALA A 72 14.48 6.69 -11.69
C ALA A 72 13.18 5.90 -11.96
N VAL A 73 12.12 6.58 -12.39
CA VAL A 73 10.91 5.90 -12.87
C VAL A 73 11.26 5.07 -14.12
N GLY A 74 10.84 3.82 -14.15
CA GLY A 74 11.18 2.82 -15.17
C GLY A 74 12.47 2.03 -14.89
N GLU A 75 13.24 2.41 -13.87
CA GLU A 75 14.46 1.69 -13.49
C GLU A 75 14.13 0.42 -12.70
N VAL A 76 14.81 -0.67 -13.03
CA VAL A 76 14.72 -1.97 -12.34
C VAL A 76 15.81 -2.05 -11.28
N GLN A 77 15.41 -2.44 -10.07
CA GLN A 77 16.29 -2.65 -8.93
C GLN A 77 16.08 -4.03 -8.30
N SER A 78 17.02 -4.42 -7.45
CA SER A 78 16.98 -5.71 -6.74
C SER A 78 17.10 -5.54 -5.22
N TYR A 79 16.42 -6.41 -4.47
CA TYR A 79 16.44 -6.44 -3.01
C TYR A 79 16.87 -7.83 -2.52
N THR A 80 17.82 -7.90 -1.60
CA THR A 80 18.36 -9.19 -1.12
C THR A 80 17.41 -9.87 -0.12
N LEU A 81 17.14 -11.16 -0.32
CA LEU A 81 16.33 -12.01 0.56
C LEU A 81 17.06 -12.40 1.85
N TYR A 82 18.39 -12.28 1.85
CA TYR A 82 19.26 -12.55 2.98
C TYR A 82 19.98 -11.27 3.43
N ASN A 83 20.40 -11.24 4.70
CA ASN A 83 21.34 -10.24 5.19
C ASN A 83 22.78 -10.65 4.91
N GLU A 84 23.74 -9.79 5.23
CA GLU A 84 25.18 -10.01 5.01
C GLU A 84 25.72 -11.27 5.69
N ASN A 85 25.07 -11.71 6.78
CA ASN A 85 25.44 -12.92 7.53
C ASN A 85 24.77 -14.19 6.98
N GLY A 86 24.05 -14.10 5.85
CA GLY A 86 23.32 -15.23 5.26
C GLY A 86 22.00 -15.59 5.94
N ASN A 87 21.52 -14.79 6.90
CA ASN A 87 20.24 -15.02 7.55
C ASN A 87 19.09 -14.48 6.70
N LYS A 88 17.97 -15.21 6.68
CA LYS A 88 16.73 -14.80 6.00
C LYS A 88 16.23 -13.46 6.52
N ARG A 89 15.79 -12.57 5.62
CA ARG A 89 15.05 -11.37 5.97
C ARG A 89 13.68 -11.73 6.57
N ARG A 90 13.11 -10.80 7.35
CA ARG A 90 11.85 -11.01 8.08
C ARG A 90 10.69 -11.26 7.10
N ILE A 91 9.80 -12.19 7.46
CA ILE A 91 8.68 -12.68 6.64
C ILE A 91 9.14 -13.18 5.26
N PHE A 92 10.05 -14.15 5.27
CA PHE A 92 10.66 -14.71 4.06
C PHE A 92 9.63 -15.20 3.02
N GLN A 93 8.49 -15.71 3.48
CA GLN A 93 7.42 -16.21 2.61
C GLN A 93 6.89 -15.13 1.65
N ASN A 94 6.86 -13.85 2.05
CA ASN A 94 6.43 -12.75 1.17
C ASN A 94 7.30 -12.64 -0.08
N PHE A 95 8.60 -12.92 0.04
CA PHE A 95 9.50 -12.88 -1.11
C PHE A 95 9.25 -14.04 -2.07
N LEU A 96 8.88 -15.22 -1.54
CA LEU A 96 8.53 -16.40 -2.34
C LEU A 96 7.17 -16.26 -3.02
N ASP A 97 6.22 -15.61 -2.34
CA ASP A 97 4.87 -15.42 -2.83
C ASP A 97 4.77 -14.26 -3.82
N ALA A 98 5.69 -13.29 -3.79
CA ALA A 98 5.71 -12.17 -4.72
C ALA A 98 5.95 -12.65 -6.16
N LYS A 99 5.05 -12.29 -7.07
CA LYS A 99 5.09 -12.67 -8.48
C LYS A 99 5.22 -11.46 -9.39
N ALA A 100 5.76 -11.68 -10.59
CA ALA A 100 5.81 -10.65 -11.62
C ALA A 100 4.43 -10.02 -11.83
N GLY A 101 4.38 -8.70 -11.83
CA GLY A 101 3.14 -7.93 -11.92
C GLY A 101 2.51 -7.53 -10.59
N ASP A 102 2.89 -8.11 -9.45
CA ASP A 102 2.47 -7.65 -8.13
C ASP A 102 2.95 -6.21 -7.87
N MET A 103 2.18 -5.42 -7.12
CA MET A 103 2.48 -4.02 -6.85
C MET A 103 3.22 -3.84 -5.53
N ILE A 104 4.05 -2.80 -5.47
CA ILE A 104 4.83 -2.44 -4.30
C ILE A 104 4.48 -1.03 -3.84
N ILE A 105 4.23 -0.88 -2.56
CA ILE A 105 4.17 0.40 -1.86
C ILE A 105 5.55 0.64 -1.24
N GLY A 106 6.27 1.61 -1.81
CA GLY A 106 7.61 1.98 -1.36
C GLY A 106 7.55 2.98 -0.22
N TYR A 107 7.89 2.54 0.99
CA TYR A 107 7.93 3.36 2.19
C TYR A 107 9.35 3.65 2.62
N GLU A 108 9.70 4.92 2.77
CA GLU A 108 10.94 5.33 3.39
C GLU A 108 10.73 5.50 4.89
N SER A 109 11.52 4.77 5.68
CA SER A 109 11.51 4.76 7.13
C SER A 109 12.23 5.99 7.72
N ASN A 110 13.07 5.86 8.74
CA ASN A 110 13.68 7.04 9.38
C ASN A 110 14.75 7.70 8.49
N PRO A 111 14.77 9.05 8.36
CA PRO A 111 13.93 10.04 9.05
C PRO A 111 12.63 10.42 8.32
N VAL A 112 12.42 9.91 7.10
CA VAL A 112 11.41 10.35 6.14
C VAL A 112 9.98 9.96 6.56
N LYS A 113 9.76 8.69 6.93
CA LYS A 113 8.51 8.11 7.47
C LYS A 113 7.27 8.30 6.57
N GLN A 114 7.40 8.08 5.28
CA GLN A 114 6.30 8.25 4.32
C GLN A 114 6.40 7.27 3.15
N ILE A 115 5.25 7.07 2.50
CA ILE A 115 5.18 6.40 1.20
C ILE A 115 5.68 7.41 0.16
N VAL A 116 6.63 6.98 -0.67
CA VAL A 116 7.34 7.86 -1.61
C VAL A 116 7.30 7.35 -3.04
N ALA A 117 6.93 6.09 -3.26
CA ALA A 117 6.94 5.49 -4.58
C ALA A 117 5.93 4.34 -4.70
N ILE A 118 5.48 4.12 -5.94
CA ILE A 118 4.84 2.87 -6.35
C ILE A 118 5.85 2.10 -7.20
N GLY A 119 5.99 0.82 -6.90
CA GLY A 119 6.78 -0.12 -7.69
C GLY A 119 5.95 -1.30 -8.19
N ARG A 120 6.57 -2.14 -9.00
CA ARG A 120 5.99 -3.38 -9.50
C ARG A 120 7.05 -4.46 -9.53
N ILE A 121 6.72 -5.67 -9.10
CA ILE A 121 7.60 -6.83 -9.23
C ILE A 121 7.81 -7.09 -10.72
N SER A 122 9.07 -7.04 -11.15
CA SER A 122 9.44 -7.11 -12.57
C SER A 122 9.70 -8.54 -13.02
N ALA A 123 10.11 -9.41 -12.11
CA ALA A 123 10.36 -10.83 -12.32
C ALA A 123 10.19 -11.62 -11.01
N GLU A 124 10.02 -12.93 -11.11
CA GLU A 124 10.07 -13.82 -9.94
C GLU A 124 11.45 -13.73 -9.26
N GLN A 125 11.47 -14.00 -7.95
CA GLN A 125 12.72 -14.06 -7.20
C GLN A 125 13.62 -15.20 -7.69
N ASP A 126 14.93 -15.02 -7.63
CA ASP A 126 15.93 -15.99 -8.14
C ASP A 126 16.49 -16.93 -7.04
N GLY A 127 15.91 -16.89 -5.84
CA GLY A 127 16.42 -17.58 -4.65
C GLY A 127 17.27 -16.69 -3.75
N GLU A 128 17.80 -15.57 -4.26
CA GLU A 128 18.68 -14.64 -3.54
C GLU A 128 18.15 -13.20 -3.52
N LYS A 129 17.48 -12.78 -4.59
CA LYS A 129 17.04 -11.41 -4.85
C LYS A 129 15.60 -11.37 -5.37
N LEU A 130 14.92 -10.31 -4.98
CA LEU A 130 13.62 -9.88 -5.53
C LEU A 130 13.86 -8.72 -6.48
N PHE A 131 13.25 -8.75 -7.67
CA PHE A 131 13.43 -7.72 -8.70
C PHE A 131 12.17 -6.88 -8.86
N PHE A 132 12.31 -5.56 -8.85
CA PHE A 132 11.20 -4.65 -9.00
C PHE A 132 11.57 -3.42 -9.82
N GLU A 133 10.61 -2.87 -10.54
CA GLU A 133 10.74 -1.59 -11.22
C GLU A 133 10.02 -0.49 -10.44
N LYS A 134 10.56 0.72 -10.46
CA LYS A 134 9.82 1.89 -9.95
C LYS A 134 8.85 2.38 -11.01
N VAL A 135 7.56 2.39 -10.70
CA VAL A 135 6.49 2.79 -11.64
C VAL A 135 6.14 4.27 -11.45
N GLU A 136 6.16 4.77 -10.22
CA GLU A 136 5.77 6.14 -9.91
C GLU A 136 6.56 6.67 -8.72
N GLY A 137 6.88 7.97 -8.73
CA GLY A 137 7.34 8.71 -7.57
C GLY A 137 6.20 9.56 -7.01
N LEU A 138 5.90 9.42 -5.72
CA LEU A 138 4.79 10.08 -5.04
C LEU A 138 5.22 11.34 -4.27
N LEU A 139 6.52 11.61 -4.21
CA LEU A 139 7.02 12.87 -3.69
C LEU A 139 6.69 13.98 -4.69
N HIS A 140 5.89 14.95 -4.24
CA HIS A 140 5.65 16.15 -5.01
C HIS A 140 6.97 16.88 -5.19
N LEU A 141 7.48 16.96 -6.42
CA LEU A 141 8.53 17.89 -6.77
C LEU A 141 7.96 19.30 -6.62
N SER A 142 8.15 19.91 -5.46
CA SER A 142 8.20 21.36 -5.34
C SER A 142 9.46 21.85 -6.08
N THR A 143 9.50 21.69 -7.40
CA THR A 143 10.48 22.40 -8.23
C THR A 143 10.10 23.87 -8.15
N MET A 144 10.91 24.59 -7.38
CA MET A 144 10.74 25.98 -7.03
C MET A 144 11.05 26.92 -8.22
N ARG A 145 10.30 28.04 -8.26
CA ARG A 145 10.61 29.38 -8.82
C ARG A 145 10.29 29.67 -10.30
N HIS A 146 9.50 30.72 -10.53
CA HIS A 146 10.00 32.10 -10.61
C HIS A 146 9.06 33.07 -9.88
#